data_AF-A0A139MJ85-F1
#
_entry.id   AF-A0A139MJ85-F1
#
_cell.length_a   1.000
_cell.length_b   1.000
_cell.length_c   1.000
_cell.angle_alpha   90.00
_cell.angle_beta   90.00
_cell.angle_gamma   90.00
#
_symmetry.space_group_name_H-M   'P 1'
#
loop_
_entity.id
_entity.type
_entity.pdbx_description
1 polymer ?
#
loop_
_entity_poly.entity_id
_entity_poly.type
_entity_poly.pdbx_seq_one_letter_code
_entity_poly.pdbx_strand_id
1 'polypeptide(L)'
;MLDSYGKDQDLKSDNRPEWIAKKEEYQFHITYDDITSLFSDFTSSVPNLTKVDEVVAKLGKAESGKELDQDDPIKTIALDYSQAGTEAKVSLSFKSHFGSSETPKLQSLKCTHLSSAQLPNRNAQLTRQDLSGIENGKTYQEIVSQLGLPERLDWNGGILSYTTLSISYRLEDGQEVSFSFEKDDTQSYRLKDSSGLASEAGEAGA
;
A
#
# COMPACT_ATOMS: atom_id res chain seq x y z
N MET A 1 -15.88 17.66 33.80
CA MET A 1 -16.47 17.56 32.46
C MET A 1 -15.37 17.03 31.56
N LEU A 2 -15.58 15.84 30.99
CA LEU A 2 -14.65 15.14 30.10
C LEU A 2 -14.86 15.71 28.69
N ASP A 3 -13.99 16.63 28.29
CA ASP A 3 -13.87 17.06 26.90
C ASP A 3 -12.56 16.49 26.33
N SER A 4 -12.53 15.17 26.09
CA SER A 4 -11.46 14.56 25.29
C SER A 4 -11.81 14.75 23.81
N TYR A 5 -11.54 15.96 23.31
CA TYR A 5 -11.53 16.21 21.87
C TYR A 5 -10.23 15.63 21.32
N GLY A 6 -10.31 14.46 20.68
CA GLY A 6 -9.22 13.99 19.81
C GLY A 6 -8.85 15.11 18.83
N LYS A 7 -7.59 15.54 18.86
CA LYS A 7 -7.10 16.67 18.07
C LYS A 7 -6.66 16.19 16.69
N ASP A 8 -7.61 15.72 15.91
CA ASP A 8 -7.35 15.42 14.51
C ASP A 8 -6.98 16.73 13.79
N GLN A 9 -5.79 16.78 13.21
CA GLN A 9 -5.28 17.95 12.53
C GLN A 9 -5.01 17.63 11.07
N ASP A 10 -5.68 18.35 10.17
CA ASP A 10 -5.34 18.33 8.76
C ASP A 10 -3.93 18.90 8.55
N LEU A 11 -3.08 18.15 7.84
CA LEU A 11 -1.76 18.60 7.43
C LEU A 11 -1.86 19.33 6.10
N LYS A 12 -1.34 20.55 6.09
CA LYS A 12 -1.32 21.48 4.96
C LYS A 12 0.08 22.07 4.83
N SER A 13 0.41 22.62 3.66
CA SER A 13 1.70 23.29 3.44
C SER A 13 2.00 24.38 4.49
N ASP A 14 0.97 25.00 5.07
CA ASP A 14 1.14 26.07 6.06
C ASP A 14 1.58 25.57 7.44
N ASN A 15 1.26 24.32 7.80
CA ASN A 15 1.55 23.75 9.12
C ASN A 15 2.57 22.59 9.10
N ARG A 16 2.77 21.96 7.93
CA ARG A 16 3.77 20.92 7.65
C ARG A 16 4.38 21.11 6.25
N PRO A 17 5.04 22.25 5.97
CA PRO A 17 5.67 22.51 4.68
C PRO A 17 6.75 21.48 4.30
N GLU A 18 7.32 20.77 5.27
CA GLU A 18 8.29 19.70 5.09
C GLU A 18 7.67 18.46 4.44
N TRP A 19 6.38 18.20 4.64
CA TRP A 19 5.70 16.98 4.16
C TRP A 19 4.63 17.23 3.11
N ILE A 20 3.98 18.39 3.15
CA ILE A 20 2.84 18.72 2.28
C ILE A 20 3.24 19.80 1.27
N ALA A 21 2.99 19.52 0.00
CA ALA A 21 3.22 20.46 -1.09
C ALA A 21 2.21 21.61 -1.02
N LYS A 22 2.59 22.78 -1.55
CA LYS A 22 1.57 23.79 -1.88
C LYS A 22 0.71 23.26 -3.02
N LYS A 23 -0.56 23.63 -3.02
CA LYS A 23 -1.52 23.17 -4.02
C LYS A 23 -1.07 23.45 -5.45
N GLU A 24 -0.42 24.59 -5.68
CA GLU A 24 0.07 25.03 -6.99
C GLU A 24 1.37 24.34 -7.42
N GLU A 25 2.12 23.77 -6.46
CA GLU A 25 3.41 23.11 -6.68
C GLU A 25 3.26 21.59 -6.78
N TYR A 26 2.16 21.03 -6.28
CA TYR A 26 1.93 19.60 -6.23
C TYR A 26 1.76 19.01 -7.64
N GLN A 27 2.56 17.98 -7.94
CA GLN A 27 2.45 17.18 -9.15
C GLN A 27 2.61 15.71 -8.81
N PHE A 28 1.60 14.91 -9.19
CA PHE A 28 1.68 13.47 -9.02
C PHE A 28 2.68 12.87 -10.02
N HIS A 29 3.71 12.22 -9.52
CA HIS A 29 4.73 11.54 -10.33
C HIS A 29 5.04 10.12 -9.84
N ILE A 30 4.31 9.64 -8.83
CA ILE A 30 4.64 8.39 -8.14
C ILE A 30 4.26 7.21 -9.01
N THR A 31 5.24 6.33 -9.21
CA THR A 31 5.10 5.08 -9.95
C THR A 31 5.10 3.89 -9.00
N TYR A 32 4.69 2.74 -9.52
CA TYR A 32 4.82 1.48 -8.82
C TYR A 32 6.28 1.11 -8.54
N ASP A 33 7.21 1.52 -9.42
CA ASP A 33 8.64 1.30 -9.24
C ASP A 33 9.15 2.10 -8.02
N ASP A 34 8.65 3.32 -7.81
CA ASP A 34 8.97 4.12 -6.62
C ASP A 34 8.43 3.47 -5.35
N ILE A 35 7.20 2.96 -5.38
CA ILE A 35 6.59 2.25 -4.24
C ILE A 35 7.35 0.95 -3.93
N THR A 36 7.72 0.18 -4.94
CA THR A 36 8.52 -1.04 -4.75
C THR A 36 9.97 -0.77 -4.37
N SER A 37 10.49 0.43 -4.61
CA SER A 37 11.75 0.86 -3.97
C SER A 37 11.64 1.07 -2.46
N LEU A 38 10.42 1.23 -1.93
CA LEU A 38 10.13 1.13 -0.49
C LEU A 38 9.99 -0.33 -0.03
N PHE A 39 9.77 -1.28 -0.96
CA PHE A 39 9.62 -2.70 -0.60
C PHE A 39 10.88 -3.32 -0.01
N SER A 40 12.09 -2.85 -0.32
CA SER A 40 13.29 -3.27 0.43
C SER A 40 13.13 -3.01 1.93
N ASP A 41 12.49 -1.89 2.27
CA ASP A 41 12.21 -1.51 3.65
C ASP A 41 11.07 -2.39 4.24
N PHE A 42 10.09 -2.82 3.41
CA PHE A 42 9.00 -3.74 3.81
C PHE A 42 9.37 -5.23 3.88
N THR A 43 10.48 -5.63 3.26
CA THR A 43 10.97 -7.02 3.20
C THR A 43 12.06 -7.30 4.24
N SER A 44 12.62 -6.26 4.87
CA SER A 44 13.65 -6.37 5.92
C SER A 44 13.17 -7.20 7.13
N SER A 45 14.10 -7.92 7.76
CA SER A 45 13.89 -8.68 9.01
C SER A 45 13.80 -7.78 10.25
N VAL A 46 14.16 -6.50 10.12
CA VAL A 46 14.09 -5.50 11.18
C VAL A 46 12.70 -4.85 11.15
N PRO A 47 12.09 -4.53 12.31
CA PRO A 47 10.81 -3.81 12.36
C PRO A 47 10.85 -2.57 11.47
N ASN A 48 9.76 -2.29 10.74
CA ASN A 48 9.74 -1.19 9.76
C ASN A 48 10.07 0.14 10.43
N LEU A 49 11.30 0.65 10.22
CA LEU A 49 11.78 1.89 10.81
C LEU A 49 11.62 3.09 9.87
N THR A 50 11.01 2.91 8.69
CA THR A 50 10.86 3.98 7.70
C THR A 50 10.04 5.12 8.28
N LYS A 51 10.66 6.30 8.34
CA LYS A 51 10.04 7.54 8.85
C LYS A 51 9.38 8.32 7.72
N VAL A 52 8.55 9.28 8.12
CA VAL A 52 7.86 10.21 7.21
C VAL A 52 8.86 10.95 6.31
N ASP A 53 9.95 11.47 6.88
CA ASP A 53 10.95 12.23 6.13
C ASP A 53 11.66 11.40 5.05
N GLU A 54 11.89 10.11 5.31
CA GLU A 54 12.53 9.20 4.36
C GLU A 54 11.62 8.89 3.18
N VAL A 55 10.32 8.74 3.43
CA VAL A 55 9.31 8.61 2.37
C VAL A 55 9.22 9.90 1.56
N VAL A 56 9.13 11.06 2.21
CA VAL A 56 9.03 12.35 1.51
C VAL A 56 10.28 12.64 0.68
N ALA A 57 11.46 12.22 1.14
CA ALA A 57 12.69 12.32 0.36
C ALA A 57 12.67 11.46 -0.91
N LYS A 58 12.01 10.30 -0.89
CA LYS A 58 11.88 9.38 -2.04
C LYS A 58 10.72 9.76 -2.97
N LEU A 59 9.54 9.99 -2.42
CA LEU A 59 8.29 10.19 -3.17
C LEU A 59 7.94 11.66 -3.43
N GLY A 60 8.69 12.59 -2.84
CA GLY A 60 8.32 14.00 -2.81
C GLY A 60 7.26 14.29 -1.74
N LYS A 61 6.81 15.55 -1.72
CA LYS A 61 5.79 16.00 -0.75
C LYS A 61 4.40 15.52 -1.16
N ALA A 62 3.61 15.16 -0.15
CA ALA A 62 2.23 14.73 -0.34
C ALA A 62 1.32 15.89 -0.75
N GLU A 63 0.19 15.56 -1.35
CA GLU A 63 -0.86 16.53 -1.66
C GLU A 63 -1.53 17.03 -0.38
N SER A 64 -1.77 16.10 0.55
CA SER A 64 -2.44 16.34 1.81
C SER A 64 -2.06 15.28 2.83
N GLY A 65 -2.46 15.50 4.08
CA GLY A 65 -2.27 14.51 5.13
C GLY A 65 -3.11 14.81 6.35
N LYS A 66 -3.03 13.92 7.34
CA LYS A 66 -3.68 14.08 8.64
C LYS A 66 -2.76 13.62 9.76
N GLU A 67 -2.77 14.33 10.86
CA GLU A 67 -2.19 13.90 12.11
C GLU A 67 -3.34 13.57 13.07
N LEU A 68 -3.41 12.32 13.51
CA LEU A 68 -4.41 11.85 14.45
C LEU A 68 -3.72 11.67 15.80
N ASP A 69 -4.18 12.45 16.77
CA ASP A 69 -3.73 12.38 18.17
C ASP A 69 -4.83 11.71 18.98
N GLN A 70 -4.67 10.40 19.22
CA GLN A 70 -5.73 9.54 19.75
C GLN A 70 -5.77 9.55 21.28
N ASP A 71 -5.81 10.71 21.97
CA ASP A 71 -5.94 10.84 23.46
C ASP A 71 -5.03 9.91 24.32
N ASP A 72 -4.02 9.31 23.70
CA ASP A 72 -3.09 8.28 24.14
C ASP A 72 -1.74 8.67 23.51
N PRO A 73 -0.55 8.22 23.97
CA PRO A 73 0.70 8.74 23.44
C PRO A 73 0.97 8.22 22.00
N ILE A 74 0.01 7.54 21.38
CA ILE A 74 0.10 7.01 20.02
C ILE A 74 -0.27 8.10 19.01
N LYS A 75 0.74 8.54 18.26
CA LYS A 75 0.59 9.47 17.14
C LYS A 75 0.45 8.68 15.85
N THR A 76 -0.53 9.04 15.04
CA THR A 76 -0.66 8.54 13.65
C THR A 76 -0.53 9.69 12.67
N ILE A 77 0.23 9.49 11.60
CA ILE A 77 0.38 10.43 10.48
C ILE A 77 -0.07 9.72 9.22
N ALA A 78 -1.01 10.32 8.48
CA ALA A 78 -1.40 9.88 7.15
C ALA A 78 -0.90 10.87 6.11
N LEU A 79 -0.33 10.36 5.02
CA LEU A 79 0.03 11.13 3.84
C LEU A 79 -0.73 10.58 2.62
N ASP A 80 -1.35 11.47 1.87
CA ASP A 80 -2.12 11.15 0.68
C ASP A 80 -1.54 11.85 -0.56
N TYR A 81 -1.33 11.07 -1.61
CA TYR A 81 -0.90 11.51 -2.93
C TYR A 81 -1.98 11.08 -3.93
N SER A 82 -2.49 12.00 -4.73
CA SER A 82 -3.48 11.65 -5.75
C SER A 82 -3.25 12.43 -7.04
N GLN A 83 -3.57 11.81 -8.18
CA GLN A 83 -3.54 12.51 -9.45
C GLN A 83 -4.93 13.04 -9.78
N ALA A 84 -5.05 14.36 -9.90
CA ALA A 84 -6.32 14.99 -10.24
C ALA A 84 -6.89 14.45 -11.56
N GLY A 85 -8.17 14.05 -11.52
CA GLY A 85 -8.88 13.53 -12.70
C GLY A 85 -8.59 12.07 -13.03
N THR A 86 -7.86 11.33 -12.19
CA THR A 86 -7.64 9.88 -12.34
C THR A 86 -7.91 9.14 -11.02
N GLU A 87 -7.84 7.81 -11.06
CA GLU A 87 -7.93 6.95 -9.88
C GLU A 87 -6.56 6.62 -9.27
N ALA A 88 -5.49 7.23 -9.78
CA ALA A 88 -4.13 7.00 -9.29
C ALA A 88 -3.94 7.64 -7.91
N LYS A 89 -3.64 6.81 -6.91
CA LYS A 89 -3.53 7.23 -5.52
C LYS A 89 -2.46 6.44 -4.77
N VAL A 90 -1.81 7.09 -3.83
CA VAL A 90 -1.00 6.47 -2.77
C VAL A 90 -1.45 7.03 -1.42
N SER A 91 -1.74 6.15 -0.47
CA SER A 91 -2.02 6.49 0.93
C SER A 91 -1.04 5.76 1.83
N LEU A 92 -0.38 6.51 2.70
CA LEU A 92 0.62 5.99 3.65
C LEU A 92 0.18 6.34 5.06
N SER A 93 0.29 5.39 5.98
CA SER A 93 0.07 5.63 7.41
C SER A 93 1.33 5.35 8.18
N PHE A 94 1.66 6.22 9.14
CA PHE A 94 2.77 6.06 10.07
C PHE A 94 2.22 6.10 11.48
N LYS A 95 2.75 5.27 12.38
CA LYS A 95 2.26 5.14 13.74
C LYS A 95 3.40 5.05 14.74
N SER A 96 3.27 5.72 15.88
CA SER A 96 4.12 5.43 17.05
C SER A 96 3.54 4.26 17.87
N HIS A 97 4.41 3.44 18.43
CA HIS A 97 4.08 2.25 19.19
C HIS A 97 4.42 2.38 20.68
N PHE A 98 5.39 3.23 21.01
CA PHE A 98 5.95 3.40 22.36
C PHE A 98 5.72 4.80 22.95
N GLY A 99 4.80 5.56 22.35
CA GLY A 99 4.35 6.84 22.85
C GLY A 99 4.73 8.03 21.98
N SER A 100 4.45 9.25 22.47
CA SER A 100 4.32 10.45 21.62
C SER A 100 5.66 11.08 21.28
N SER A 101 6.71 10.71 22.02
CA SER A 101 8.10 11.07 21.76
C SER A 101 8.77 10.16 20.73
N GLU A 102 8.17 9.01 20.41
CA GLU A 102 8.68 8.14 19.35
C GLU A 102 8.32 8.73 17.98
N THR A 103 9.30 8.71 17.07
CA THR A 103 9.04 9.05 15.67
C THR A 103 8.10 8.01 15.03
N PRO A 104 6.92 8.40 14.51
CA PRO A 104 6.02 7.46 13.85
C PRO A 104 6.69 6.73 12.69
N LYS A 105 6.38 5.44 12.57
CA LYS A 105 6.96 4.52 11.59
C LYS A 105 5.92 4.02 10.63
N LEU A 106 6.33 3.77 9.39
CA LEU A 106 5.43 3.33 8.33
C LEU A 106 4.71 2.04 8.75
N GLN A 107 3.39 2.15 8.81
CA GLN A 107 2.47 1.13 9.31
C GLN A 107 1.65 0.52 8.17
N SER A 108 1.27 1.33 7.19
CA SER A 108 0.54 0.83 6.03
C SER A 108 0.80 1.65 4.79
N LEU A 109 0.64 1.00 3.65
CA LEU A 109 0.79 1.55 2.32
C LEU A 109 -0.32 0.99 1.45
N LYS A 110 -1.05 1.87 0.78
CA LYS A 110 -2.06 1.49 -0.21
C LYS A 110 -1.82 2.28 -1.47
N CYS A 111 -1.80 1.61 -2.61
CA CYS A 111 -1.78 2.31 -3.89
C CYS A 111 -2.73 1.69 -4.89
N THR A 112 -3.21 2.54 -5.82
CA THR A 112 -4.15 2.19 -6.86
C THR A 112 -3.76 2.87 -8.17
N HIS A 113 -3.93 2.17 -9.29
CA HIS A 113 -3.76 2.70 -10.65
C HIS A 113 -2.43 3.42 -10.90
N LEU A 114 -1.34 2.94 -10.29
CA LEU A 114 -0.01 3.47 -10.57
C LEU A 114 0.45 3.04 -11.96
N SER A 115 1.39 3.79 -12.55
CA SER A 115 2.13 3.38 -13.74
C SER A 115 3.46 2.72 -13.36
N SER A 116 4.05 1.95 -14.28
CA SER A 116 5.42 1.44 -14.16
C SER A 116 6.15 1.62 -15.49
N ALA A 117 7.46 1.87 -15.43
CA ALA A 117 8.32 1.87 -16.61
C ALA A 117 8.77 0.47 -17.01
N GLN A 118 8.66 -0.50 -16.08
CA GLN A 118 9.17 -1.87 -16.25
C GLN A 118 8.06 -2.89 -16.49
N LEU A 119 6.88 -2.65 -15.93
CA LEU A 119 5.77 -3.60 -15.95
C LEU A 119 4.64 -3.11 -16.88
N PRO A 120 4.13 -3.97 -17.77
CA PRO A 120 2.97 -3.63 -18.57
C PRO A 120 1.71 -3.58 -17.71
N ASN A 121 0.81 -2.64 -17.99
CA ASN A 121 -0.53 -2.67 -17.43
C ASN A 121 -1.42 -3.59 -18.28
N ARG A 122 -1.76 -4.76 -17.73
CA ARG A 122 -2.64 -5.75 -18.36
C ARG A 122 -4.04 -5.79 -17.71
N ASN A 123 -4.34 -4.89 -16.77
CA ASN A 123 -5.68 -4.84 -16.16
C ASN A 123 -6.74 -4.57 -17.24
N ALA A 124 -7.91 -5.18 -17.05
CA ALA A 124 -9.00 -5.29 -18.03
C ALA A 124 -8.65 -6.06 -19.32
N GLN A 125 -7.49 -6.72 -19.39
CA GLN A 125 -7.09 -7.62 -20.49
C GLN A 125 -6.75 -9.03 -19.97
N LEU A 126 -6.59 -9.20 -18.66
CA LEU A 126 -6.33 -10.49 -18.03
C LEU A 126 -7.59 -11.34 -18.05
N THR A 127 -7.43 -12.61 -18.40
CA THR A 127 -8.49 -13.62 -18.35
C THR A 127 -8.26 -14.57 -17.18
N ARG A 128 -9.29 -15.31 -16.76
CA ARG A 128 -9.12 -16.37 -15.75
C ARG A 128 -8.07 -17.42 -16.16
N GLN A 129 -7.87 -17.63 -17.46
CA GLN A 129 -6.84 -18.52 -17.98
C GLN A 129 -5.42 -17.99 -17.74
N ASP A 130 -5.20 -16.67 -17.79
CA ASP A 130 -3.90 -16.08 -17.46
C ASP A 130 -3.50 -16.33 -16.00
N LEU A 131 -4.50 -16.50 -15.11
CA LEU A 131 -4.29 -16.71 -13.68
C LEU A 131 -4.29 -18.20 -13.28
N SER A 132 -4.62 -19.13 -14.18
CA SER A 132 -4.79 -20.56 -13.83
C SER A 132 -3.51 -21.28 -13.42
N GLY A 133 -2.34 -20.71 -13.69
CA GLY A 133 -1.02 -21.22 -13.28
C GLY A 133 -0.45 -20.57 -12.01
N ILE A 134 -1.26 -19.81 -11.29
CA ILE A 134 -0.87 -19.20 -10.01
C ILE A 134 -1.22 -20.16 -8.88
N GLU A 135 -0.18 -20.64 -8.19
CA GLU A 135 -0.30 -21.61 -7.11
C GLU A 135 0.23 -21.03 -5.79
N ASN A 136 -0.28 -21.56 -4.68
CA ASN A 136 0.20 -21.21 -3.35
C ASN A 136 1.72 -21.40 -3.23
N GLY A 137 2.37 -20.51 -2.46
CA GLY A 137 3.82 -20.51 -2.31
C GLY A 137 4.57 -19.68 -3.35
N LYS A 138 3.96 -19.27 -4.47
CA LYS A 138 4.57 -18.25 -5.35
C LYS A 138 4.79 -16.95 -4.59
N THR A 139 5.92 -16.30 -4.83
CA THR A 139 6.21 -14.98 -4.27
C THR A 139 5.40 -13.89 -4.97
N TYR A 140 5.14 -12.80 -4.26
CA TYR A 140 4.54 -11.61 -4.83
C TYR A 140 5.25 -11.14 -6.11
N GLN A 141 6.59 -11.12 -6.11
CA GLN A 141 7.36 -10.71 -7.29
C GLN A 141 7.16 -11.65 -8.48
N GLU A 142 7.05 -12.97 -8.26
CA GLU A 142 6.78 -13.93 -9.33
C GLU A 142 5.40 -13.69 -9.96
N ILE A 143 4.37 -13.40 -9.15
CA ILE A 143 3.02 -13.11 -9.65
C ILE A 143 3.01 -11.81 -10.45
N VAL A 144 3.62 -10.74 -9.93
CA VAL A 144 3.72 -9.45 -10.63
C VAL A 144 4.53 -9.56 -11.92
N SER A 145 5.62 -10.34 -11.92
CA SER A 145 6.42 -10.57 -13.13
C SER A 145 5.63 -11.33 -14.21
N GLN A 146 4.71 -12.21 -13.79
CA GLN A 146 3.86 -12.99 -14.70
C GLN A 146 2.66 -12.18 -15.23
N LEU A 147 1.97 -11.46 -14.35
CA LEU A 147 0.69 -10.80 -14.67
C LEU A 147 0.85 -9.32 -15.04
N GLY A 148 2.01 -8.73 -14.77
CA GLY A 148 2.26 -7.30 -14.96
C GLY A 148 1.83 -6.47 -13.76
N LEU A 149 1.49 -5.22 -14.01
CA LEU A 149 1.20 -4.24 -12.98
C LEU A 149 -0.12 -4.56 -12.25
N PRO A 150 -0.13 -4.71 -10.92
CA PRO A 150 -1.39 -4.84 -10.19
C PRO A 150 -2.18 -3.54 -10.24
N GLU A 151 -3.52 -3.65 -10.24
CA GLU A 151 -4.38 -2.47 -10.16
C GLU A 151 -4.33 -1.83 -8.77
N ARG A 152 -4.23 -2.66 -7.72
CA ARG A 152 -4.07 -2.22 -6.34
C ARG A 152 -3.05 -3.05 -5.59
N LEU A 153 -2.41 -2.40 -4.62
CA LEU A 153 -1.50 -3.02 -3.67
C LEU A 153 -1.80 -2.45 -2.29
N ASP A 154 -2.03 -3.33 -1.32
CA ASP A 154 -2.27 -2.98 0.08
C ASP A 154 -1.25 -3.73 0.94
N TRP A 155 -0.47 -2.97 1.70
CA TRP A 155 0.51 -3.48 2.62
C TRP A 155 0.23 -2.93 4.00
N ASN A 156 0.25 -3.81 5.01
CA ASN A 156 0.16 -3.42 6.40
C ASN A 156 1.26 -4.14 7.15
N GLY A 157 2.10 -3.41 7.85
CA GLY A 157 3.16 -3.96 8.67
C GLY A 157 3.61 -2.94 9.68
N GLY A 158 3.91 -3.36 10.89
CA GLY A 158 4.21 -2.47 11.99
C GLY A 158 5.00 -3.23 13.04
N ILE A 159 5.62 -2.50 13.97
CA ILE A 159 6.58 -3.06 14.94
C ILE A 159 5.95 -4.15 15.83
N LEU A 160 4.62 -4.23 15.89
CA LEU A 160 3.86 -5.19 16.70
C LEU A 160 2.72 -5.88 15.94
N SER A 161 2.62 -5.71 14.61
CA SER A 161 1.50 -6.24 13.82
C SER A 161 1.96 -7.31 12.84
N TYR A 162 1.08 -8.31 12.64
CA TYR A 162 1.22 -9.24 11.52
C TYR A 162 1.32 -8.45 10.22
N THR A 163 2.33 -8.79 9.43
CA THR A 163 2.56 -8.11 8.16
C THR A 163 1.76 -8.80 7.08
N THR A 164 0.85 -8.07 6.45
CA THR A 164 0.03 -8.55 5.34
C THR A 164 0.37 -7.77 4.08
N LEU A 165 0.37 -8.46 2.96
CA LEU A 165 0.44 -7.87 1.64
C LEU A 165 -0.71 -8.45 0.83
N SER A 166 -1.40 -7.62 0.07
CA SER A 166 -2.31 -8.06 -0.97
C SER A 166 -2.13 -7.24 -2.23
N ILE A 167 -2.38 -7.89 -3.36
CA ILE A 167 -2.49 -7.23 -4.65
C ILE A 167 -3.78 -7.67 -5.33
N SER A 168 -4.32 -6.81 -6.17
CA SER A 168 -5.50 -7.11 -6.97
C SER A 168 -5.26 -6.80 -8.44
N TYR A 169 -5.93 -7.59 -9.28
CA TYR A 169 -5.97 -7.41 -10.73
C TYR A 169 -7.42 -7.38 -11.18
N ARG A 170 -7.69 -6.53 -12.16
CA ARG A 170 -8.98 -6.50 -12.84
C ARG A 170 -8.93 -7.28 -14.13
N LEU A 171 -9.86 -8.20 -14.25
CA LEU A 171 -10.02 -9.05 -15.43
C LEU A 171 -10.81 -8.34 -16.54
N GLU A 172 -10.76 -8.88 -17.75
CA GLU A 172 -11.51 -8.41 -18.91
C GLU A 172 -13.04 -8.45 -18.68
N ASP A 173 -13.54 -9.43 -17.93
CA ASP A 173 -14.96 -9.54 -17.55
C ASP A 173 -15.38 -8.51 -16.46
N GLY A 174 -14.44 -7.67 -16.02
CA GLY A 174 -14.65 -6.63 -15.02
C GLY A 174 -14.54 -7.11 -13.58
N GLN A 175 -14.34 -8.41 -13.34
CA GLN A 175 -14.14 -8.95 -12.00
C GLN A 175 -12.74 -8.61 -11.46
N GLU A 176 -12.65 -8.44 -10.14
CA GLU A 176 -11.38 -8.24 -9.44
C GLU A 176 -10.95 -9.55 -8.77
N VAL A 177 -9.70 -9.94 -8.99
CA VAL A 177 -9.07 -11.09 -8.32
C VAL A 177 -7.99 -10.55 -7.40
N SER A 178 -8.05 -10.96 -6.13
CA SER A 178 -7.10 -10.53 -5.11
C SER A 178 -6.26 -11.69 -4.59
N PHE A 179 -4.95 -11.46 -4.51
CA PHE A 179 -3.95 -12.36 -3.96
C PHE A 179 -3.49 -11.84 -2.62
N SER A 180 -3.55 -12.70 -1.59
CA SER A 180 -3.11 -12.39 -0.23
C SER A 180 -1.84 -13.15 0.09
N PHE A 181 -0.85 -12.42 0.59
CA PHE A 181 0.46 -12.94 0.89
C PHE A 181 0.79 -12.80 2.37
N GLU A 182 1.54 -13.76 2.86
CA GLU A 182 2.15 -13.73 4.18
C GLU A 182 3.66 -13.78 4.05
N LYS A 183 4.33 -13.17 5.02
CA LYS A 183 5.79 -13.22 5.10
C LYS A 183 6.21 -14.61 5.58
N ASP A 184 7.07 -15.28 4.82
CA ASP A 184 7.63 -16.57 5.20
C ASP A 184 8.94 -16.43 6.01
N ASP A 185 9.53 -17.55 6.40
CA ASP A 185 10.81 -17.57 7.14
C ASP A 185 11.97 -16.95 6.34
N THR A 186 11.87 -16.93 5.01
CA THR A 186 12.84 -16.27 4.10
C THR A 186 12.57 -14.78 3.92
N GLN A 187 11.62 -14.22 4.68
CA GLN A 187 11.20 -12.83 4.65
C GLN A 187 10.53 -12.41 3.33
N SER A 188 10.13 -13.38 2.50
CA SER A 188 9.45 -13.15 1.24
C SER A 188 7.93 -13.27 1.42
N TYR A 189 7.17 -12.43 0.70
CA TYR A 189 5.71 -12.53 0.66
C TYR A 189 5.29 -13.66 -0.25
N ARG A 190 4.80 -14.76 0.31
CA ARG A 190 4.31 -15.93 -0.43
C ARG A 190 2.79 -15.98 -0.42
N LEU A 191 2.25 -16.36 -1.57
CA LEU A 191 0.82 -16.50 -1.77
C LEU A 191 0.27 -17.55 -0.80
N LYS A 192 -0.72 -17.14 -0.01
CA LYS A 192 -1.47 -18.01 0.89
C LYS A 192 -2.87 -18.29 0.40
N ASP A 193 -3.51 -17.26 -0.13
CA ASP A 193 -4.90 -17.32 -0.57
C ASP A 193 -5.12 -16.42 -1.78
N SER A 194 -6.01 -16.84 -2.66
CA SER A 194 -6.42 -16.12 -3.86
C SER A 194 -7.93 -16.11 -3.95
N SER A 195 -8.52 -14.96 -3.64
CA SER A 195 -9.96 -14.74 -3.74
C SER A 195 -10.35 -14.35 -5.16
N GLY A 196 -11.47 -14.89 -5.65
CA GLY A 196 -11.94 -14.67 -7.03
C GLY A 196 -11.35 -15.62 -8.08
N LEU A 197 -10.37 -16.45 -7.70
CA LEU A 197 -9.85 -17.54 -8.56
C LEU A 197 -10.64 -18.85 -8.49
N ALA A 198 -11.53 -19.00 -7.50
CA ALA A 198 -12.40 -20.16 -7.42
C ALA A 198 -13.19 -20.29 -8.72
N SER A 199 -12.98 -21.41 -9.40
CA SER A 199 -13.66 -21.77 -10.62
C SER A 199 -15.16 -21.89 -10.34
N GLU A 200 -15.99 -21.28 -11.19
CA GLU A 200 -17.36 -21.74 -11.43
C GLU A 200 -17.33 -23.10 -12.19
N ALA A 201 -16.45 -24.01 -11.79
CA ALA A 201 -16.51 -25.40 -12.21
C ALA A 201 -17.49 -26.06 -11.24
N GLY A 202 -18.72 -26.24 -11.72
CA GLY A 202 -19.91 -26.41 -10.92
C GLY A 202 -19.88 -27.53 -9.88
N GLU A 203 -20.65 -27.30 -8.82
CA GLU A 203 -21.41 -28.36 -8.17
C GLU A 203 -22.43 -28.92 -9.18
N ALA A 204 -21.94 -29.72 -10.12
CA ALA A 204 -22.74 -30.65 -10.91
C ALA A 204 -22.32 -32.07 -10.52
N GLY A 205 -22.90 -32.55 -9.42
CA GLY A 205 -23.12 -33.97 -9.15
C GLY A 205 -21.97 -34.77 -8.54
N ALA A 206 -22.17 -35.19 -7.28
CA ALA A 206 -22.08 -36.58 -6.83
C ALA A 206 -22.96 -36.75 -5.58
#